data_AF-A0A7X9GYF0-F1
#
_entry.id   AF-A0A7X9GYF0-F1
#
_cell.length_a   1.000
_cell.length_b   1.000
_cell.length_c   1.000
_cell.angle_alpha   90.00
_cell.angle_beta   90.00
_cell.angle_gamma   90.00
#
_symmetry.space_group_name_H-M   'P 1'
#
loop_
_entity.id
_entity.type
_entity.pdbx_description
1 polymer ?
#
loop_
_entity_poly.entity_id
_entity_poly.type
_entity_poly.pdbx_seq_one_letter_code
_entity_poly.pdbx_strand_id
1 'polypeptide(L)'
;MKTINKLFLGLCTCVLLVVAGCSKEDPIVAETTPVITGLDADYYLLVHDELTLAPIVENRIDSVVWTLDGQRVANTAEYTFAAPNDPGVFRLVFKAYNFGNIAQKAVTITTGRFTNLSTKPNTILSLAASDKLKGKAVTWEVLNAPSTLYRLVQPDAQSGLFITLDKGTYQLRAVSGTIADTVIVSVQQPGLERQSPYISKVFDYLPAPGQFVNVHPSYEEGDTQEDINKKVGERIIGEKNELITLGGWGGYVTFGFDHTIVNIPGRRDFRILGNAFGANANPRPNAPWGGSSEPGIIMVAYDKNGNGIPDDEWYEIRGSANFSAQNEAWYEIALDNGNDINTFRDYEMTYNRPETEEHDAELSGEQMHITIKEYIQWSNNQGKEGYKVKNKFHNQTYYPAWVPEDQLTYKGVRLAQNAIDESGQGSYYVLYAFQYGYADNFPNRHDNAGIDIDWAIDKEGNKVDLPGIDFVKVYNGVDQENGHLGENSTEITGGENLHLLEINIATIIEK
;
A
#
# COMPACT_ATOMS: atom_id res chain seq x y z
N MET A 1 -8.39 -18.38 110.93
CA MET A 1 -9.01 -19.72 111.04
C MET A 1 -10.22 -19.71 110.12
N LYS A 2 -10.24 -20.44 108.98
CA LYS A 2 -10.75 -21.83 108.87
C LYS A 2 -11.90 -22.05 109.88
N THR A 3 -13.15 -22.33 109.53
CA THR A 3 -13.66 -23.10 108.39
C THR A 3 -15.21 -23.08 108.38
N ILE A 4 -15.78 -23.31 107.18
CA ILE A 4 -16.94 -24.17 106.83
C ILE A 4 -18.35 -23.69 107.26
N ASN A 5 -19.24 -23.31 106.32
CA ASN A 5 -20.02 -24.06 105.32
C ASN A 5 -21.24 -24.82 105.88
N LYS A 6 -22.44 -24.41 105.42
CA LYS A 6 -23.49 -25.23 104.77
C LYS A 6 -24.79 -24.43 104.69
N LEU A 7 -25.33 -24.21 103.49
CA LEU A 7 -26.73 -24.53 103.19
C LEU A 7 -26.98 -24.53 101.67
N PHE A 8 -27.80 -25.49 101.25
CA PHE A 8 -28.20 -25.84 99.89
C PHE A 8 -29.69 -25.52 99.72
N LEU A 9 -30.09 -25.00 98.55
CA LEU A 9 -31.39 -24.97 97.83
C LEU A 9 -31.49 -23.60 97.14
N GLY A 10 -31.68 -23.44 95.84
CA GLY A 10 -32.40 -24.24 94.85
C GLY A 10 -33.49 -23.33 94.27
N LEU A 11 -33.26 -22.68 93.12
CA LEU A 11 -34.29 -21.87 92.44
C LEU A 11 -34.11 -21.84 90.92
N CYS A 12 -35.26 -21.83 90.25
CA CYS A 12 -35.53 -21.99 88.82
C CYS A 12 -34.75 -21.08 87.86
N THR A 13 -34.36 -21.65 86.73
CA THR A 13 -33.70 -20.99 85.60
C THR A 13 -34.75 -20.38 84.67
N CYS A 14 -34.84 -19.04 84.64
CA CYS A 14 -35.50 -18.29 83.57
C CYS A 14 -34.45 -17.87 82.54
N VAL A 15 -34.67 -18.27 81.29
CA VAL A 15 -33.85 -17.92 80.12
C VAL A 15 -34.04 -16.43 79.80
N LEU A 16 -32.95 -15.67 79.83
CA LEU A 16 -32.86 -14.31 79.30
C LEU A 16 -31.69 -14.28 78.31
N LEU A 17 -32.04 -14.18 77.03
CA LEU A 17 -31.15 -13.95 75.90
C LEU A 17 -30.48 -12.58 76.04
N VAL A 18 -29.15 -12.56 76.17
CA VAL A 18 -28.33 -11.36 75.94
C VAL A 18 -27.63 -11.55 74.61
N VAL A 19 -28.09 -10.79 73.61
CA VAL A 19 -27.46 -10.72 72.29
C VAL A 19 -26.15 -9.94 72.43
N ALA A 20 -25.02 -10.65 72.29
CA ALA A 20 -23.73 -10.01 72.06
C ALA A 20 -23.72 -9.47 70.62
N GLY A 21 -23.94 -8.16 70.47
CA GLY A 21 -23.76 -7.46 69.21
C GLY A 21 -22.28 -7.39 68.84
N CYS A 22 -21.75 -8.42 68.18
CA CYS A 22 -20.55 -8.30 67.36
C CYS A 22 -20.96 -7.67 66.02
N SER A 23 -20.68 -6.39 65.82
CA SER A 23 -20.63 -5.83 64.47
C SER A 23 -19.49 -6.52 63.73
N LYS A 24 -19.81 -7.49 62.87
CA LYS A 24 -18.88 -7.88 61.81
C LYS A 24 -18.76 -6.66 60.92
N GLU A 25 -17.63 -5.96 60.98
CA GLU A 25 -17.26 -5.01 59.93
C GLU A 25 -17.21 -5.81 58.63
N ASP A 26 -17.95 -5.36 57.62
CA ASP A 26 -17.86 -5.93 56.28
C ASP A 26 -16.38 -5.91 55.85
N PRO A 27 -15.86 -6.99 55.25
CA PRO A 27 -14.47 -7.03 54.83
C PRO A 27 -14.22 -5.87 53.87
N ILE A 28 -13.27 -5.00 54.21
CA ILE A 28 -12.90 -3.88 53.34
C ILE A 28 -12.30 -4.47 52.07
N VAL A 29 -13.05 -4.39 50.97
CA VAL A 29 -12.64 -4.95 49.68
C VAL A 29 -11.72 -3.95 48.99
N ALA A 30 -10.56 -4.42 48.53
CA ALA A 30 -9.66 -3.61 47.71
C ALA A 30 -10.40 -3.11 46.46
N GLU A 31 -10.16 -1.85 46.10
CA GLU A 31 -10.71 -1.29 44.86
C GLU A 31 -10.04 -1.93 43.63
N THR A 32 -10.58 -1.69 42.44
CA THR A 32 -9.91 -2.06 41.19
C THR A 32 -8.63 -1.25 41.02
N THR A 33 -7.51 -1.88 40.66
CA THR A 33 -6.25 -1.16 40.41
C THR A 33 -6.45 -0.02 39.39
N PRO A 34 -5.95 1.20 39.65
CA PRO A 34 -6.12 2.31 38.72
C PRO A 34 -5.51 2.02 37.34
N VAL A 35 -6.21 2.41 36.28
CA VAL A 35 -5.71 2.32 34.90
C VAL A 35 -5.26 3.71 34.48
N ILE A 36 -3.98 3.83 34.12
CA ILE A 36 -3.34 5.11 33.72
C ILE A 36 -3.15 5.11 32.20
N THR A 37 -3.73 6.09 31.52
CA THR A 37 -3.58 6.35 30.10
C THR A 37 -3.17 7.81 29.85
N GLY A 38 -2.88 8.20 28.60
CA GLY A 38 -2.50 9.58 28.27
C GLY A 38 -1.05 9.97 28.58
N LEU A 39 -0.16 9.00 28.81
CA LEU A 39 1.30 9.22 28.93
C LEU A 39 2.06 8.30 27.98
N ASP A 40 2.86 8.92 27.11
CA ASP A 40 3.82 8.22 26.26
C ASP A 40 5.01 7.73 27.08
N ALA A 41 5.72 6.73 26.56
CA ALA A 41 6.90 6.18 27.25
C ALA A 41 8.07 7.17 27.25
N ASP A 42 8.22 7.96 26.17
CA ASP A 42 9.34 8.85 25.93
C ASP A 42 8.86 10.21 25.40
N TYR A 43 9.47 11.29 25.88
CA TYR A 43 9.27 12.66 25.39
C TYR A 43 10.62 13.30 25.07
N TYR A 44 10.65 14.13 24.03
CA TYR A 44 11.84 14.87 23.59
C TYR A 44 11.53 16.35 23.59
N LEU A 45 12.15 17.09 24.50
CA LEU A 45 11.88 18.51 24.75
C LEU A 45 13.11 19.37 24.44
N LEU A 46 12.91 20.53 23.81
CA LEU A 46 14.00 21.49 23.68
C LEU A 46 14.43 22.00 25.06
N VAL A 47 15.72 22.29 25.22
CA VAL A 47 16.19 23.01 26.41
C VAL A 47 15.41 24.32 26.58
N HIS A 48 15.08 24.67 27.82
CA HIS A 48 14.23 25.80 28.21
C HIS A 48 12.72 25.71 27.89
N ASP A 49 12.27 24.69 27.16
CA ASP A 49 10.82 24.49 26.95
C ASP A 49 10.18 23.84 28.18
N GLU A 50 8.85 23.88 28.21
CA GLU A 50 8.02 23.25 29.22
C GLU A 50 7.12 22.17 28.59
N LEU A 51 6.88 21.09 29.34
CA LEU A 51 5.98 19.99 28.95
C LEU A 51 4.96 19.77 30.07
N THR A 52 3.70 20.06 29.77
CA THR A 52 2.58 19.76 30.67
C THR A 52 2.03 18.37 30.37
N LEU A 53 1.98 17.53 31.40
CA LEU A 53 1.51 16.15 31.36
C LEU A 53 0.22 16.02 32.18
N ALA A 54 -0.82 15.50 31.54
CA ALA A 54 -2.16 15.33 32.11
C ALA A 54 -2.68 13.90 31.84
N PRO A 55 -2.20 12.88 32.60
CA PRO A 55 -2.67 11.51 32.46
C PRO A 55 -4.17 11.39 32.76
N ILE A 56 -4.82 10.47 32.07
CA ILE A 56 -6.19 10.05 32.38
C ILE A 56 -6.11 8.85 33.31
N VAL A 57 -6.88 8.90 34.40
CA VAL A 57 -7.07 7.76 35.29
C VAL A 57 -8.52 7.33 35.24
N GLU A 58 -8.77 6.14 34.69
CA GLU A 58 -10.13 5.69 34.33
C GLU A 58 -10.99 5.34 35.55
N ASN A 59 -10.36 4.84 36.61
CA ASN A 59 -11.03 4.36 37.81
C ASN A 59 -10.80 5.31 39.00
N ARG A 60 -11.63 5.17 40.04
CA ARG A 60 -11.50 5.96 41.28
C ARG A 60 -10.07 5.88 41.84
N ILE A 61 -9.58 7.05 42.25
CA ILE A 61 -8.31 7.23 42.96
C ILE A 61 -8.52 8.09 44.20
N ASP A 62 -7.70 7.84 45.23
CA ASP A 62 -7.62 8.63 46.46
C ASP A 62 -6.58 9.75 46.35
N SER A 63 -5.47 9.50 45.65
CA SER A 63 -4.38 10.47 45.48
C SER A 63 -3.44 10.13 44.34
N VAL A 64 -2.63 11.11 43.93
CA VAL A 64 -1.58 10.96 42.91
C VAL A 64 -0.25 11.56 43.38
N VAL A 65 0.85 11.05 42.87
CA VAL A 65 2.21 11.55 43.13
C VAL A 65 3.05 11.49 41.85
N TRP A 66 3.75 12.58 41.57
CA TRP A 66 4.79 12.64 40.55
C TRP A 66 6.17 12.57 41.21
N THR A 67 7.06 11.75 40.67
CA THR A 67 8.48 11.75 41.04
C THR A 67 9.39 11.96 39.84
N LEU A 68 10.30 12.92 39.89
CA LEU A 68 11.36 13.15 38.91
C LEU A 68 12.68 12.64 39.48
N ASP A 69 13.32 11.69 38.80
CA ASP A 69 14.55 11.03 39.22
C ASP A 69 14.49 10.51 40.68
N GLY A 70 13.32 9.98 41.04
CA GLY A 70 13.03 9.43 42.37
C GLY A 70 12.65 10.47 43.43
N GLN A 71 12.73 11.76 43.14
CA GLN A 71 12.31 12.84 44.05
C GLN A 71 10.87 13.26 43.78
N ARG A 72 10.07 13.41 44.83
CA ARG A 72 8.68 13.88 44.70
C ARG A 72 8.64 15.33 44.23
N VAL A 73 7.94 15.59 43.12
CA VAL A 73 7.84 16.93 42.50
C VAL A 73 6.42 17.50 42.49
N ALA A 74 5.38 16.66 42.49
CA ALA A 74 3.99 17.12 42.53
C ALA A 74 3.05 16.04 43.09
N ASN A 75 1.81 16.45 43.39
CA ASN A 75 0.69 15.59 43.81
C ASN A 75 -0.65 16.03 43.22
N THR A 76 -0.59 16.76 42.11
CA THR A 76 -1.73 17.22 41.30
C THR A 76 -1.97 16.28 40.13
N ALA A 77 -3.18 16.34 39.56
CA ALA A 77 -3.54 15.55 38.37
C ALA A 77 -2.61 15.84 37.18
N GLU A 78 -2.20 17.11 37.04
CA GLU A 78 -1.27 17.56 36.01
C GLU A 78 0.10 17.91 36.60
N TYR A 79 1.15 17.78 35.79
CA TYR A 79 2.50 18.22 36.13
C TYR A 79 3.18 18.87 34.92
N THR A 80 3.77 20.05 35.13
CA THR A 80 4.58 20.73 34.11
C THR A 80 6.05 20.52 34.43
N PHE A 81 6.74 19.81 33.54
CA PHE A 81 8.20 19.67 33.57
C PHE A 81 8.82 20.86 32.84
N ALA A 82 9.78 21.54 33.46
CA ALA A 82 10.57 22.60 32.84
C ALA A 82 11.96 22.07 32.48
N ALA A 83 12.32 22.12 31.20
CA ALA A 83 13.61 21.64 30.72
C ALA A 83 14.77 22.51 31.23
N PRO A 84 15.84 21.89 31.78
CA PRO A 84 17.03 22.64 32.15
C PRO A 84 17.78 23.19 30.92
N ASN A 85 18.72 24.09 31.18
CA ASN A 85 19.56 24.74 30.15
C ASN A 85 20.46 23.75 29.41
N ASP A 86 20.90 22.71 30.12
CA ASP A 86 21.78 21.68 29.60
C ASP A 86 20.97 20.44 29.19
N PRO A 87 21.31 19.80 28.06
CA PRO A 87 20.71 18.54 27.66
C PRO A 87 20.83 17.47 28.76
N GLY A 88 19.80 16.64 28.92
CA GLY A 88 19.76 15.61 29.94
C GLY A 88 18.66 14.57 29.69
N VAL A 89 18.70 13.47 30.44
CA VAL A 89 17.67 12.44 30.44
C VAL A 89 17.11 12.34 31.84
N PHE A 90 15.80 12.48 31.97
CA PHE A 90 15.09 12.53 33.25
C PHE A 90 14.04 11.42 33.30
N ARG A 91 13.91 10.76 34.46
CA ARG A 91 12.91 9.72 34.68
C ARG A 91 11.77 10.28 35.52
N LEU A 92 10.63 10.53 34.88
CA LEU A 92 9.41 10.93 35.55
C LEU A 92 8.53 9.71 35.82
N VAL A 93 7.94 9.61 37.01
CA VAL A 93 7.01 8.53 37.36
C VAL A 93 5.74 9.13 37.94
N PHE A 94 4.61 8.84 37.31
CA PHE A 94 3.29 9.11 37.84
C PHE A 94 2.80 7.90 38.63
N LYS A 95 2.34 8.11 39.86
CA LYS A 95 1.77 7.07 40.73
C LYS A 95 0.36 7.46 41.13
N ALA A 96 -0.57 6.55 40.94
CA ALA A 96 -1.98 6.68 41.31
C ALA A 96 -2.31 5.66 42.42
N TYR A 97 -3.00 6.12 43.45
CA TYR A 97 -3.29 5.34 44.65
C TYR A 97 -4.79 5.20 44.83
N ASN A 98 -5.25 4.01 45.19
CA ASN A 98 -6.56 3.81 45.76
C ASN A 98 -6.52 2.74 46.86
N PHE A 99 -7.66 2.48 47.51
CA PHE A 99 -7.72 1.52 48.59
C PHE A 99 -7.24 0.13 48.15
N GLY A 100 -6.05 -0.27 48.62
CA GLY A 100 -5.44 -1.57 48.36
C GLY A 100 -4.52 -1.65 47.13
N ASN A 101 -4.38 -0.59 46.31
CA ASN A 101 -3.54 -0.65 45.10
C ASN A 101 -2.68 0.59 44.85
N ILE A 102 -1.61 0.38 44.08
CA ILE A 102 -0.79 1.43 43.48
C ILE A 102 -0.61 1.08 42.00
N ALA A 103 -1.00 1.99 41.13
CA ALA A 103 -0.64 1.95 39.72
C ALA A 103 0.46 2.97 39.46
N GLN A 104 1.39 2.66 38.56
CA GLN A 104 2.44 3.59 38.18
C GLN A 104 2.75 3.54 36.68
N LYS A 105 3.08 4.69 36.11
CA LYS A 105 3.58 4.84 34.75
C LYS A 105 4.89 5.63 34.79
N ALA A 106 5.95 5.04 34.26
CA ALA A 106 7.24 5.71 34.09
C ALA A 106 7.34 6.30 32.69
N VAL A 107 7.97 7.45 32.61
CA VAL A 107 8.16 8.26 31.42
C VAL A 107 9.62 8.72 31.41
N THR A 108 10.27 8.66 30.24
CA THR A 108 11.60 9.23 30.00
C THR A 108 11.44 10.58 29.32
N ILE A 109 12.06 11.64 29.85
CA ILE A 109 12.10 12.95 29.20
C ILE A 109 13.54 13.23 28.82
N THR A 110 13.83 13.30 27.52
CA THR A 110 15.14 13.69 27.00
C THR A 110 15.10 15.16 26.59
N THR A 111 15.92 15.99 27.22
CA THR A 111 16.09 17.38 26.83
C THR A 111 17.31 17.56 25.95
N GLY A 112 17.22 18.39 24.93
CA GLY A 112 18.33 18.59 24.01
C GLY A 112 18.14 19.75 23.05
N ARG A 113 19.00 19.78 22.04
CA ARG A 113 18.98 20.78 20.96
C ARG A 113 18.76 20.04 19.64
N PHE A 114 17.49 19.81 19.31
CA PHE A 114 17.05 19.08 18.13
C PHE A 114 15.85 19.77 17.50
N THR A 115 15.57 19.46 16.24
CA THR A 115 14.33 19.89 15.59
C THR A 115 13.23 18.89 15.90
N ASN A 116 12.10 19.33 16.46
CA ASN A 116 10.93 18.49 16.69
C ASN A 116 9.93 18.65 15.54
N LEU A 117 9.52 17.55 14.93
CA LEU A 117 8.48 17.48 13.91
C LEU A 117 7.42 16.47 14.32
N SER A 118 6.20 16.65 13.82
CA SER A 118 5.10 15.69 14.01
C SER A 118 4.48 15.32 12.68
N THR A 119 4.09 14.06 12.52
CA THR A 119 3.38 13.55 11.35
C THR A 119 2.46 12.38 11.75
N LYS A 120 1.76 11.81 10.78
CA LYS A 120 0.93 10.61 10.92
C LYS A 120 1.48 9.47 10.06
N PRO A 121 1.12 8.21 10.34
CA PRO A 121 1.46 7.09 9.47
C PRO A 121 1.00 7.32 8.02
N ASN A 122 1.73 6.73 7.06
CA ASN A 122 1.43 6.81 5.63
C ASN A 122 1.32 8.25 5.10
N THR A 123 2.16 9.16 5.61
CA THR A 123 2.23 10.55 5.15
C THR A 123 3.69 10.94 5.01
N ILE A 124 4.05 11.45 3.83
CA ILE A 124 5.39 11.92 3.53
C ILE A 124 5.66 13.21 4.31
N LEU A 125 6.67 13.17 5.18
CA LEU A 125 7.20 14.32 5.89
C LEU A 125 8.45 14.85 5.18
N SER A 126 8.35 16.07 4.67
CA SER A 126 9.51 16.79 4.14
C SER A 126 10.43 17.28 5.27
N LEU A 127 11.71 16.99 5.14
CA LEU A 127 12.77 17.37 6.05
C LEU A 127 13.67 18.40 5.36
N ALA A 128 14.05 19.44 6.10
CA ALA A 128 14.98 20.45 5.64
C ALA A 128 16.20 20.50 6.55
N ALA A 129 17.39 20.61 5.94
CA ALA A 129 18.63 20.83 6.67
C ALA A 129 18.52 22.15 7.46
N SER A 130 19.10 22.16 8.67
CA SER A 130 19.12 23.35 9.50
C SER A 130 19.98 24.46 8.88
N ASP A 131 19.85 25.69 9.40
CA ASP A 131 20.72 26.81 9.02
C ASP A 131 22.23 26.53 9.21
N LYS A 132 22.61 25.63 10.14
CA LYS A 132 24.02 25.27 10.38
C LYS A 132 24.63 24.44 9.24
N LEU A 133 23.75 23.75 8.51
CA LEU A 133 24.08 22.86 7.40
C LEU A 133 23.81 23.50 6.03
N LYS A 134 23.26 24.72 6.01
CA LYS A 134 22.90 25.44 4.79
C LYS A 134 24.06 25.53 3.80
N GLY A 135 23.81 25.10 2.56
CA GLY A 135 24.77 25.14 1.46
C GLY A 135 25.84 24.05 1.49
N LYS A 136 25.73 23.07 2.39
CA LYS A 136 26.67 21.93 2.50
C LYS A 136 25.95 20.64 2.15
N ALA A 137 26.55 19.76 1.35
CA ALA A 137 25.92 18.46 1.06
C ALA A 137 25.62 17.68 2.35
N VAL A 138 24.34 17.44 2.60
CA VAL A 138 23.83 16.72 3.77
C VAL A 138 23.62 15.25 3.42
N THR A 139 23.85 14.37 4.38
CA THR A 139 23.37 13.00 4.37
C THR A 139 22.35 12.82 5.49
N TRP A 140 21.18 12.29 5.16
CA TRP A 140 20.15 11.94 6.12
C TRP A 140 20.27 10.47 6.54
N GLU A 141 20.09 10.19 7.82
CA GLU A 141 20.07 8.83 8.36
C GLU A 141 19.07 8.69 9.50
N VAL A 142 18.60 7.46 9.72
CA VAL A 142 17.77 7.09 10.88
C VAL A 142 18.68 6.53 11.97
N LEU A 143 18.71 7.18 13.13
CA LEU A 143 19.50 6.74 14.29
C LEU A 143 18.74 5.73 15.15
N ASN A 144 17.45 5.99 15.33
CA ASN A 144 16.58 5.16 16.15
C ASN A 144 15.18 5.17 15.55
N ALA A 145 14.59 3.99 15.43
CA ALA A 145 13.24 3.80 14.90
C ALA A 145 12.51 2.74 15.74
N PRO A 146 11.20 2.92 16.00
CA PRO A 146 10.38 1.91 16.67
C PRO A 146 10.26 0.60 15.86
N SER A 147 10.41 0.66 14.54
CA SER A 147 10.35 -0.49 13.64
C SER A 147 11.18 -0.27 12.38
N THR A 148 11.22 -1.27 11.50
CA THR A 148 11.84 -1.17 10.17
C THR A 148 10.84 -0.79 9.08
N LEU A 149 9.60 -0.45 9.44
CA LEU A 149 8.51 -0.19 8.50
C LEU A 149 8.46 1.29 8.09
N TYR A 150 9.61 1.81 7.64
CA TYR A 150 9.78 3.20 7.25
C TYR A 150 10.64 3.35 5.99
N ARG A 151 10.58 4.54 5.39
CA ARG A 151 11.47 4.96 4.31
C ARG A 151 12.04 6.35 4.61
N LEU A 152 13.30 6.53 4.26
CA LEU A 152 13.98 7.82 4.24
C LEU A 152 14.67 7.97 2.88
N VAL A 153 14.22 8.93 2.10
CA VAL A 153 14.78 9.26 0.78
C VAL A 153 15.44 10.63 0.83
N GLN A 154 16.50 10.82 0.06
CA GLN A 154 17.17 12.09 -0.09
C GLN A 154 17.03 12.60 -1.53
N PRO A 155 16.04 13.46 -1.83
CA PRO A 155 15.78 13.91 -3.19
C PRO A 155 16.80 14.96 -3.67
N ASP A 156 17.47 15.67 -2.75
CA ASP A 156 18.51 16.64 -3.07
C ASP A 156 19.58 16.73 -1.96
N ALA A 157 20.55 17.63 -2.12
CA ALA A 157 21.68 17.77 -1.19
C ALA A 157 21.33 18.44 0.16
N GLN A 158 20.12 18.94 0.35
CA GLN A 158 19.65 19.72 1.51
C GLN A 158 18.36 19.21 2.14
N SER A 159 17.61 18.35 1.47
CA SER A 159 16.31 17.88 1.93
C SER A 159 16.24 16.36 2.07
N GLY A 160 15.25 15.89 2.82
CA GLY A 160 14.93 14.48 2.97
C GLY A 160 13.42 14.28 2.96
N LEU A 161 12.96 13.08 2.64
CA LEU A 161 11.56 12.67 2.72
C LEU A 161 11.48 11.46 3.63
N PHE A 162 10.71 11.58 4.71
CA PHE A 162 10.51 10.51 5.69
C PHE A 162 9.05 10.07 5.72
N ILE A 163 8.81 8.77 5.76
CA ILE A 163 7.47 8.18 5.87
C ILE A 163 7.56 6.85 6.62
N THR A 164 6.50 6.48 7.33
CA THR A 164 6.44 5.24 8.10
C THR A 164 5.02 4.72 8.28
N LEU A 165 4.90 3.42 8.57
CA LEU A 165 3.66 2.75 8.97
C LEU A 165 3.42 2.84 10.48
N ASP A 166 4.48 2.72 11.28
CA ASP A 166 4.33 2.57 12.72
C ASP A 166 4.39 3.90 13.45
N LYS A 167 3.48 4.03 14.42
CA LYS A 167 3.49 5.12 15.40
C LYS A 167 4.73 5.04 16.27
N GLY A 168 5.09 6.17 16.87
CA GLY A 168 6.18 6.26 17.83
C GLY A 168 7.13 7.38 17.49
N THR A 169 8.29 7.37 18.14
CA THR A 169 9.28 8.43 17.97
C THR A 169 10.46 7.93 17.17
N TYR A 170 10.75 8.60 16.06
CA TYR A 170 11.90 8.34 15.20
C TYR A 170 12.94 9.44 15.44
N GLN A 171 14.19 9.03 15.55
CA GLN A 171 15.32 9.95 15.63
C GLN A 171 16.08 9.90 14.32
N LEU A 172 16.08 11.01 13.61
CA LEU A 172 16.80 11.20 12.35
C LEU A 172 18.00 12.11 12.58
N ARG A 173 18.99 12.02 11.72
CA ARG A 173 20.17 12.88 11.75
C ARG A 173 20.49 13.39 10.35
N ALA A 174 20.72 14.70 10.26
CA ALA A 174 21.29 15.36 9.09
C ALA A 174 22.77 15.62 9.37
N VAL A 175 23.67 15.13 8.51
CA VAL A 175 25.13 15.21 8.69
C VAL A 175 25.81 15.86 7.50
N SER A 176 26.77 16.75 7.75
CA SER A 176 27.75 17.21 6.77
C SER A 176 29.12 17.31 7.44
N GLY A 177 30.03 16.36 7.13
CA GLY A 177 31.35 16.30 7.74
C GLY A 177 31.25 16.06 9.25
N THR A 178 31.77 16.98 10.06
CA THR A 178 31.71 16.89 11.53
C THR A 178 30.49 17.58 12.14
N ILE A 179 29.63 18.20 11.33
CA ILE A 179 28.45 18.93 11.80
C ILE A 179 27.25 18.03 11.60
N ALA A 180 26.46 17.88 12.65
CA ALA A 180 25.22 17.12 12.60
C ALA A 180 24.13 17.84 13.37
N ASP A 181 22.90 17.71 12.91
CA ASP A 181 21.70 18.08 13.65
C ASP A 181 20.78 16.87 13.76
N THR A 182 20.15 16.73 14.93
CA THR A 182 19.18 15.67 15.20
C THR A 182 17.78 16.21 14.97
N VAL A 183 16.94 15.41 14.32
CA VAL A 183 15.52 15.67 14.12
C VAL A 183 14.74 14.57 14.81
N ILE A 184 13.83 14.94 15.71
CA ILE A 184 12.92 14.01 16.36
C ILE A 184 11.58 14.11 15.66
N VAL A 185 11.10 12.98 15.14
CA VAL A 185 9.81 12.88 14.46
C VAL A 185 8.86 12.06 15.34
N SER A 186 7.84 12.72 15.86
CA SER A 186 6.74 12.08 16.59
C SER A 186 5.65 11.67 15.61
N VAL A 187 5.40 10.38 15.47
CA VAL A 187 4.38 9.83 14.56
C VAL A 187 3.17 9.39 15.36
N GLN A 188 2.04 10.09 15.15
CA GLN A 188 0.82 9.90 15.91
C GLN A 188 -0.38 9.76 14.95
N GLN A 189 -1.41 9.00 15.35
CA GLN A 189 -2.65 8.91 14.58
C GLN A 189 -3.72 9.76 15.30
N PRO A 190 -4.08 10.94 14.76
CA PRO A 190 -5.12 11.76 15.35
C PRO A 190 -6.49 11.20 15.00
N GLY A 191 -7.05 10.32 15.85
CA GLY A 191 -8.43 9.84 15.75
C GLY A 191 -8.61 8.40 15.26
N LEU A 192 -9.85 8.08 14.86
CA LEU A 192 -10.30 6.71 14.48
C LEU A 192 -10.25 6.45 12.97
N GLU A 193 -9.71 7.36 12.16
CA GLU A 193 -9.61 7.18 10.71
C GLU A 193 -8.76 5.96 10.38
N ARG A 194 -9.40 4.94 9.80
CA ARG A 194 -8.74 3.73 9.30
C ARG A 194 -8.52 3.89 7.81
N GLN A 195 -7.28 3.70 7.40
CA GLN A 195 -6.90 3.62 5.99
C GLN A 195 -7.37 2.29 5.41
N SER A 196 -7.92 2.33 4.21
CA SER A 196 -8.30 1.14 3.46
C SER A 196 -7.06 0.51 2.83
N PRO A 197 -6.88 -0.82 2.87
CA PRO A 197 -5.82 -1.46 2.10
C PRO A 197 -6.11 -1.50 0.59
N TYR A 198 -7.29 -1.07 0.14
CA TYR A 198 -7.74 -1.22 -1.25
C TYR A 198 -7.76 0.10 -2.02
N ILE A 199 -7.86 0.02 -3.35
CA ILE A 199 -8.08 1.17 -4.24
C ILE A 199 -9.22 2.04 -3.69
N SER A 200 -8.99 3.35 -3.62
CA SER A 200 -9.95 4.32 -3.08
C SER A 200 -10.64 5.13 -4.19
N LYS A 201 -9.97 5.32 -5.33
CA LYS A 201 -10.44 6.18 -6.41
C LYS A 201 -9.92 5.76 -7.77
N VAL A 202 -10.77 5.88 -8.78
CA VAL A 202 -10.41 5.80 -10.20
C VAL A 202 -10.40 7.21 -10.76
N PHE A 203 -9.31 7.59 -11.42
CA PHE A 203 -9.10 8.92 -11.98
C PHE A 203 -9.39 8.95 -13.47
N ASP A 204 -8.94 7.93 -14.19
CA ASP A 204 -9.10 7.87 -15.64
C ASP A 204 -9.07 6.42 -16.14
N TYR A 205 -9.75 6.17 -17.24
CA TYR A 205 -9.83 4.85 -17.88
C TYR A 205 -10.11 5.00 -19.36
N LEU A 206 -9.24 4.45 -20.19
CA LEU A 206 -9.40 4.47 -21.63
C LEU A 206 -8.82 3.18 -22.21
N PRO A 207 -9.64 2.14 -22.43
CA PRO A 207 -9.18 0.89 -23.00
C PRO A 207 -8.89 1.10 -24.48
N ALA A 208 -7.93 0.35 -25.02
CA ALA A 208 -7.72 0.26 -26.45
C ALA A 208 -8.79 -0.68 -27.05
N PRO A 209 -9.01 -0.67 -28.38
CA PRO A 209 -10.01 -1.56 -28.97
C PRO A 209 -9.79 -3.03 -28.61
N GLY A 210 -10.85 -3.73 -28.23
CA GLY A 210 -10.78 -5.12 -27.77
C GLY A 210 -12.16 -5.78 -27.59
N GLN A 211 -12.17 -7.10 -27.49
CA GLN A 211 -13.38 -7.93 -27.52
C GLN A 211 -14.26 -7.80 -26.27
N PHE A 212 -13.76 -7.22 -25.18
CA PHE A 212 -14.53 -6.95 -23.96
C PHE A 212 -14.83 -5.48 -23.74
N VAL A 213 -14.32 -4.59 -24.62
CA VAL A 213 -14.63 -3.17 -24.57
C VAL A 213 -16.14 -2.99 -24.77
N ASN A 214 -16.71 -2.02 -24.04
CA ASN A 214 -18.15 -1.77 -23.92
C ASN A 214 -18.94 -2.85 -23.15
N VAL A 215 -18.28 -3.88 -22.61
CA VAL A 215 -18.90 -4.93 -21.77
C VAL A 215 -18.31 -4.92 -20.35
N HIS A 216 -17.02 -4.64 -20.20
CA HIS A 216 -16.32 -4.62 -18.92
C HIS A 216 -15.52 -3.33 -18.69
N PRO A 217 -16.15 -2.24 -18.20
CA PRO A 217 -17.56 -2.12 -17.83
C PRO A 217 -18.50 -1.96 -19.04
N SER A 218 -19.80 -2.15 -18.80
CA SER A 218 -20.82 -2.00 -19.83
C SER A 218 -21.06 -0.55 -20.20
N TYR A 219 -21.02 -0.25 -21.49
CA TYR A 219 -21.44 1.04 -22.04
C TYR A 219 -22.96 1.08 -22.24
N GLU A 220 -23.57 2.20 -21.88
CA GLU A 220 -24.94 2.57 -22.18
C GLU A 220 -24.95 3.81 -23.05
N GLU A 221 -25.91 3.90 -23.99
CA GLU A 221 -26.01 5.03 -24.90
C GLU A 221 -26.08 6.36 -24.12
N GLY A 222 -25.12 7.24 -24.39
CA GLY A 222 -24.98 8.54 -23.72
C GLY A 222 -24.04 8.57 -22.52
N ASP A 223 -23.44 7.45 -22.11
CA ASP A 223 -22.36 7.45 -21.12
C ASP A 223 -21.22 8.37 -21.57
N THR A 224 -20.76 9.21 -20.64
CA THR A 224 -19.58 10.05 -20.80
C THR A 224 -18.31 9.37 -20.26
N GLN A 225 -17.14 9.96 -20.49
CA GLN A 225 -15.89 9.52 -19.87
C GLN A 225 -15.98 9.49 -18.33
N GLU A 226 -16.67 10.47 -17.72
CA GLU A 226 -16.88 10.51 -16.28
C GLU A 226 -17.76 9.34 -15.79
N ASP A 227 -18.83 9.03 -16.54
CA ASP A 227 -19.72 7.91 -16.23
C ASP A 227 -18.99 6.57 -16.32
N ILE A 228 -18.16 6.38 -17.35
CA ILE A 228 -17.34 5.16 -17.49
C ILE A 228 -16.30 5.07 -16.37
N ASN A 229 -15.59 6.16 -16.03
CA ASN A 229 -14.65 6.16 -14.90
C ASN A 229 -15.35 5.78 -13.58
N LYS A 230 -16.58 6.26 -13.38
CA LYS A 230 -17.41 5.88 -12.23
C LYS A 230 -17.80 4.40 -12.26
N LYS A 231 -18.25 3.86 -13.40
CA LYS A 231 -18.57 2.44 -13.58
C LYS A 231 -17.35 1.54 -13.34
N VAL A 232 -16.15 1.97 -13.74
CA VAL A 232 -14.89 1.29 -13.40
C VAL A 232 -14.67 1.31 -11.88
N GLY A 233 -14.81 2.47 -11.23
CA GLY A 233 -14.73 2.57 -9.77
C GLY A 233 -15.77 1.69 -9.06
N GLU A 234 -16.96 1.54 -9.63
CA GLU A 234 -17.99 0.64 -9.13
C GLU A 234 -17.58 -0.84 -9.17
N ARG A 235 -16.55 -1.21 -9.92
CA ARG A 235 -16.03 -2.59 -10.04
C ARG A 235 -14.76 -2.88 -9.24
N ILE A 236 -13.86 -1.90 -9.10
CA ILE A 236 -12.50 -2.14 -8.57
C ILE A 236 -12.14 -1.39 -7.28
N ILE A 237 -12.98 -0.43 -6.82
CA ILE A 237 -12.74 0.30 -5.55
C ILE A 237 -13.16 -0.56 -4.35
N GLY A 238 -12.33 -0.57 -3.29
CA GLY A 238 -12.59 -1.32 -2.07
C GLY A 238 -12.32 -2.82 -2.22
N GLU A 239 -13.04 -3.64 -1.44
CA GLU A 239 -12.96 -5.11 -1.47
C GLU A 239 -13.61 -5.75 -2.72
N LYS A 240 -13.93 -4.93 -3.72
CA LYS A 240 -14.55 -5.42 -4.95
C LYS A 240 -13.53 -6.20 -5.76
N ASN A 241 -14.04 -7.10 -6.59
CA ASN A 241 -13.24 -8.00 -7.40
C ASN A 241 -13.97 -8.28 -8.71
N GLU A 242 -14.49 -7.22 -9.33
CA GLU A 242 -15.18 -7.28 -10.61
C GLU A 242 -14.25 -6.79 -11.71
N LEU A 243 -14.17 -7.55 -12.79
CA LEU A 243 -13.20 -7.35 -13.86
C LEU A 243 -13.52 -6.14 -14.74
N ILE A 244 -12.48 -5.39 -15.10
CA ILE A 244 -12.46 -4.42 -16.20
C ILE A 244 -11.39 -4.84 -17.21
N THR A 245 -11.63 -4.54 -18.48
CA THR A 245 -10.67 -4.82 -19.56
C THR A 245 -9.85 -3.61 -19.91
N LEU A 246 -8.58 -3.79 -20.26
CA LEU A 246 -7.79 -2.72 -20.89
C LEU A 246 -7.83 -2.81 -22.42
N GLY A 247 -8.42 -3.88 -22.98
CA GLY A 247 -8.42 -4.16 -24.42
C GLY A 247 -7.00 -4.37 -24.95
N GLY A 248 -6.78 -4.07 -26.23
CA GLY A 248 -5.47 -4.24 -26.86
C GLY A 248 -4.34 -3.36 -26.29
N TRP A 249 -3.17 -3.38 -26.95
CA TRP A 249 -1.99 -2.67 -26.47
C TRP A 249 -2.25 -1.18 -26.22
N GLY A 250 -1.77 -0.69 -25.07
CA GLY A 250 -1.78 0.73 -24.68
C GLY A 250 -3.02 1.18 -23.91
N GLY A 251 -4.13 0.43 -23.95
CA GLY A 251 -5.31 0.74 -23.14
C GLY A 251 -5.00 0.70 -21.64
N TYR A 252 -5.64 1.56 -20.86
CA TYR A 252 -5.17 1.84 -19.49
C TYR A 252 -6.26 2.18 -18.47
N VAL A 253 -5.88 2.08 -17.20
CA VAL A 253 -6.60 2.61 -16.03
C VAL A 253 -5.64 3.37 -15.11
N THR A 254 -6.08 4.47 -14.53
CA THR A 254 -5.37 5.25 -13.50
C THR A 254 -6.21 5.30 -12.23
N PHE A 255 -5.63 4.90 -11.10
CA PHE A 255 -6.30 4.84 -9.80
C PHE A 255 -5.35 5.24 -8.67
N GLY A 256 -5.87 5.37 -7.45
CA GLY A 256 -5.06 5.67 -6.27
C GLY A 256 -5.62 5.11 -4.97
N PHE A 257 -4.84 5.29 -3.91
CA PHE A 257 -5.17 4.87 -2.54
C PHE A 257 -5.56 6.08 -1.68
N ASP A 258 -6.19 5.85 -0.53
CA ASP A 258 -6.59 6.91 0.41
C ASP A 258 -5.42 7.39 1.31
N HIS A 259 -4.21 6.90 1.03
CA HIS A 259 -2.96 7.21 1.71
C HIS A 259 -1.78 6.85 0.81
N THR A 260 -0.60 7.35 1.17
CA THR A 260 0.65 6.95 0.50
C THR A 260 1.05 5.55 0.94
N ILE A 261 1.15 4.61 -0.01
CA ILE A 261 1.75 3.29 0.25
C ILE A 261 3.24 3.48 0.47
N VAL A 262 3.73 3.10 1.65
CA VAL A 262 5.14 3.24 2.03
C VAL A 262 5.99 2.26 1.21
N ASN A 263 7.08 2.75 0.60
CA ASN A 263 8.12 1.92 -0.01
C ASN A 263 9.00 1.31 1.09
N ILE A 264 8.80 0.04 1.44
CA ILE A 264 9.55 -0.63 2.50
C ILE A 264 10.75 -1.37 1.90
N PRO A 265 12.00 -0.98 2.27
CA PRO A 265 13.20 -1.59 1.71
C PRO A 265 13.19 -3.12 1.79
N GLY A 266 13.42 -3.76 0.64
CA GLY A 266 13.55 -5.21 0.54
C GLY A 266 12.23 -5.99 0.56
N ARG A 267 11.08 -5.32 0.41
CA ARG A 267 9.75 -5.94 0.40
C ARG A 267 8.96 -5.51 -0.82
N ARG A 268 7.99 -6.32 -1.22
CA ARG A 268 6.91 -5.88 -2.11
C ARG A 268 5.88 -5.12 -1.29
N ASP A 269 5.41 -4.00 -1.83
CA ASP A 269 4.59 -3.03 -1.11
C ASP A 269 3.12 -3.09 -1.47
N PHE A 270 2.82 -3.38 -2.74
CA PHE A 270 1.46 -3.42 -3.24
C PHE A 270 1.31 -4.48 -4.31
N ARG A 271 0.09 -4.63 -4.80
CA ARG A 271 -0.25 -5.53 -5.90
C ARG A 271 -1.50 -5.03 -6.61
N ILE A 272 -1.62 -5.46 -7.86
CA ILE A 272 -2.77 -5.17 -8.71
C ILE A 272 -3.40 -6.51 -9.05
N LEU A 273 -4.70 -6.62 -8.80
CA LEU A 273 -5.43 -7.86 -8.98
C LEU A 273 -5.88 -7.97 -10.44
N GLY A 274 -5.72 -9.14 -11.02
CA GLY A 274 -6.18 -9.48 -12.37
C GLY A 274 -6.90 -10.83 -12.41
N ASN A 275 -6.99 -11.43 -13.59
CA ASN A 275 -7.64 -12.72 -13.81
C ASN A 275 -6.63 -13.84 -14.17
N ALA A 276 -5.32 -13.56 -14.17
CA ALA A 276 -4.31 -14.52 -14.58
C ALA A 276 -4.40 -15.90 -13.90
N PHE A 277 -4.29 -16.95 -14.70
CA PHE A 277 -4.31 -18.33 -14.25
C PHE A 277 -3.33 -19.21 -15.04
N GLY A 278 -2.89 -20.31 -14.44
CA GLY A 278 -2.00 -21.27 -15.10
C GLY A 278 -2.75 -22.23 -16.02
N ALA A 279 -2.11 -22.66 -17.11
CA ALA A 279 -2.67 -23.65 -18.03
C ALA A 279 -2.93 -24.99 -17.33
N ASN A 280 -4.15 -25.50 -17.42
CA ASN A 280 -4.51 -26.81 -16.85
C ASN A 280 -3.79 -27.98 -17.54
N ALA A 281 -3.44 -27.84 -18.82
CA ALA A 281 -2.77 -28.88 -19.61
C ALA A 281 -1.90 -28.25 -20.70
N ASN A 282 -0.66 -27.91 -20.37
CA ASN A 282 0.32 -27.50 -21.38
C ASN A 282 0.94 -28.76 -22.03
N PRO A 283 0.79 -28.97 -23.36
CA PRO A 283 1.32 -30.16 -24.03
C PRO A 283 2.86 -30.15 -24.11
N ARG A 284 3.51 -29.00 -23.89
CA ARG A 284 4.97 -28.87 -23.89
C ARG A 284 5.59 -29.45 -22.61
N PRO A 285 6.53 -30.42 -22.73
CA PRO A 285 7.26 -30.94 -21.57
C PRO A 285 8.13 -29.85 -20.91
N ASN A 286 8.11 -29.77 -19.59
CA ASN A 286 8.91 -28.82 -18.78
C ASN A 286 8.74 -27.35 -19.20
N ALA A 287 7.53 -26.97 -19.62
CA ALA A 287 7.23 -25.60 -20.01
C ALA A 287 7.46 -24.63 -18.83
N PRO A 288 7.92 -23.38 -19.11
CA PRO A 288 7.86 -22.29 -18.15
C PRO A 288 6.43 -22.08 -17.61
N TRP A 289 6.30 -21.36 -16.50
CA TRP A 289 4.96 -21.07 -15.97
C TRP A 289 4.18 -20.15 -16.93
N GLY A 290 2.94 -20.52 -17.24
CA GLY A 290 2.09 -19.82 -18.20
C GLY A 290 0.66 -20.35 -18.24
N GLY A 291 -0.22 -19.62 -18.90
CA GLY A 291 -1.65 -19.90 -19.05
C GLY A 291 -2.35 -18.70 -19.68
N SER A 292 -2.93 -17.85 -18.83
CA SER A 292 -3.53 -16.55 -19.20
C SER A 292 -2.71 -15.44 -18.53
N SER A 293 -1.49 -15.21 -18.99
CA SER A 293 -0.63 -14.12 -18.49
C SER A 293 -0.68 -12.94 -19.47
N GLU A 294 -1.32 -11.85 -19.06
CA GLU A 294 -1.64 -10.69 -19.89
C GLU A 294 -1.03 -9.43 -19.26
N PRO A 295 0.32 -9.31 -19.28
CA PRO A 295 1.07 -8.39 -18.42
C PRO A 295 0.71 -6.92 -18.63
N GLY A 296 0.15 -6.31 -17.60
CA GLY A 296 -0.03 -4.87 -17.50
C GLY A 296 1.26 -4.19 -17.02
N ILE A 297 1.74 -3.19 -17.76
CA ILE A 297 2.86 -2.35 -17.35
C ILE A 297 2.37 -1.35 -16.32
N ILE A 298 3.15 -1.17 -15.25
CA ILE A 298 2.78 -0.36 -14.10
C ILE A 298 3.61 0.91 -14.07
N MET A 299 2.93 2.04 -14.03
CA MET A 299 3.49 3.35 -13.70
C MET A 299 3.00 3.76 -12.31
N VAL A 300 3.85 4.41 -11.54
CA VAL A 300 3.53 4.90 -10.20
C VAL A 300 3.93 6.37 -10.04
N ALA A 301 3.19 7.07 -9.19
CA ALA A 301 3.49 8.44 -8.79
C ALA A 301 3.10 8.65 -7.33
N TYR A 302 3.73 9.64 -6.69
CA TYR A 302 3.32 10.12 -5.37
C TYR A 302 2.88 11.58 -5.49
N ASP A 303 1.91 11.97 -4.67
CA ASP A 303 1.30 13.30 -4.65
C ASP A 303 2.26 14.31 -4.01
N LYS A 304 3.27 14.69 -4.78
CA LYS A 304 4.37 15.55 -4.35
C LYS A 304 3.87 16.96 -4.03
N ASN A 305 2.85 17.42 -4.75
CA ASN A 305 2.30 18.76 -4.60
C ASN A 305 1.09 18.83 -3.63
N GLY A 306 0.52 17.69 -3.25
CA GLY A 306 -0.52 17.55 -2.24
C GLY A 306 -1.93 17.92 -2.73
N ASN A 307 -2.20 17.87 -4.03
CA ASN A 307 -3.47 18.27 -4.63
C ASN A 307 -4.47 17.11 -4.79
N GLY A 308 -4.06 15.86 -4.54
CA GLY A 308 -4.88 14.66 -4.65
C GLY A 308 -5.26 14.28 -6.09
N ILE A 309 -4.54 14.77 -7.11
CA ILE A 309 -4.71 14.38 -8.51
C ILE A 309 -3.38 13.86 -9.09
N PRO A 310 -3.41 12.93 -10.05
CA PRO A 310 -2.21 12.29 -10.59
C PRO A 310 -1.53 13.14 -11.68
N ASP A 311 -1.05 14.34 -11.30
CA ASP A 311 -0.39 15.30 -12.19
C ASP A 311 1.11 15.52 -11.89
N ASP A 312 1.65 14.77 -10.92
CA ASP A 312 3.09 14.70 -10.63
C ASP A 312 3.84 13.75 -11.59
N GLU A 313 5.16 13.68 -11.43
CA GLU A 313 6.04 12.85 -12.24
C GLU A 313 5.75 11.35 -12.09
N TRP A 314 5.62 10.65 -13.21
CA TRP A 314 5.38 9.22 -13.28
C TRP A 314 6.67 8.43 -13.46
N TYR A 315 6.80 7.34 -12.69
CA TYR A 315 7.92 6.40 -12.72
C TYR A 315 7.41 5.03 -13.15
N GLU A 316 8.16 4.34 -13.99
CA GLU A 316 7.82 2.96 -14.37
C GLU A 316 8.30 1.99 -13.32
N ILE A 317 7.49 0.98 -12.98
CA ILE A 317 7.98 -0.21 -12.28
C ILE A 317 8.75 -1.08 -13.28
N ARG A 318 10.06 -1.20 -13.09
CA ARG A 318 10.93 -2.01 -13.94
C ARG A 318 10.61 -3.49 -13.81
N GLY A 319 9.80 -4.01 -14.73
CA GLY A 319 9.56 -5.45 -14.87
C GLY A 319 10.71 -6.21 -15.54
N SER A 320 10.64 -7.53 -15.45
CA SER A 320 11.72 -8.44 -15.88
C SER A 320 12.10 -8.36 -17.36
N ALA A 321 11.20 -7.88 -18.23
CA ALA A 321 11.44 -7.73 -19.67
C ALA A 321 11.36 -6.27 -20.15
N ASN A 322 11.45 -5.30 -19.25
CA ASN A 322 11.18 -3.89 -19.58
C ASN A 322 12.15 -3.31 -20.61
N PHE A 323 13.38 -3.83 -20.70
CA PHE A 323 14.38 -3.48 -21.72
C PHE A 323 14.58 -4.60 -22.75
N SER A 324 14.44 -5.87 -22.34
CA SER A 324 14.57 -7.03 -23.21
C SER A 324 13.98 -8.27 -22.55
N ALA A 325 13.30 -9.10 -23.33
CA ALA A 325 12.79 -10.39 -22.87
C ALA A 325 13.82 -11.54 -22.90
N GLN A 326 15.09 -11.29 -23.28
CA GLN A 326 16.11 -12.34 -23.46
C GLN A 326 16.33 -13.24 -22.23
N ASN A 327 16.10 -12.70 -21.03
CA ASN A 327 16.25 -13.46 -19.79
C ASN A 327 14.97 -14.19 -19.35
N GLU A 328 13.89 -14.10 -20.13
CA GLU A 328 12.64 -14.81 -19.85
C GLU A 328 12.76 -16.28 -20.26
N ALA A 329 12.24 -17.17 -19.41
CA ALA A 329 12.38 -18.62 -19.61
C ALA A 329 11.70 -19.13 -20.89
N TRP A 330 10.73 -18.38 -21.43
CA TRP A 330 10.01 -18.71 -22.66
C TRP A 330 10.60 -18.03 -23.91
N TYR A 331 11.64 -17.20 -23.78
CA TYR A 331 12.17 -16.36 -24.87
C TYR A 331 12.53 -17.17 -26.12
N GLU A 332 13.36 -18.20 -25.96
CA GLU A 332 13.80 -19.05 -27.08
C GLU A 332 12.60 -19.79 -27.71
N ILE A 333 11.61 -20.17 -26.91
CA ILE A 333 10.40 -20.83 -27.41
C ILE A 333 9.59 -19.87 -28.28
N ALA A 334 9.42 -18.63 -27.84
CA ALA A 334 8.69 -17.61 -28.58
C ALA A 334 9.44 -17.23 -29.87
N LEU A 335 10.77 -17.12 -29.81
CA LEU A 335 11.61 -16.88 -30.98
C LEU A 335 11.45 -18.00 -32.02
N ASP A 336 11.55 -19.26 -31.61
CA ASP A 336 11.37 -20.42 -32.48
C ASP A 336 9.94 -20.49 -33.06
N ASN A 337 8.95 -20.01 -32.32
CA ASN A 337 7.55 -19.91 -32.75
C ASN A 337 7.29 -18.73 -33.72
N GLY A 338 8.29 -17.88 -33.97
CA GLY A 338 8.18 -16.73 -34.87
C GLY A 338 7.50 -15.51 -34.26
N ASN A 339 7.39 -15.44 -32.93
CA ASN A 339 6.84 -14.29 -32.22
C ASN A 339 7.73 -13.04 -32.37
N ASP A 340 7.13 -11.85 -32.30
CA ASP A 340 7.90 -10.60 -32.17
C ASP A 340 8.40 -10.43 -30.73
N ILE A 341 9.62 -10.91 -30.50
CA ILE A 341 10.33 -10.90 -29.21
C ILE A 341 11.00 -9.56 -28.85
N ASN A 342 10.77 -8.49 -29.61
CA ASN A 342 11.36 -7.18 -29.33
C ASN A 342 10.56 -6.42 -28.26
N THR A 343 11.26 -5.88 -27.26
CA THR A 343 10.71 -4.85 -26.37
C THR A 343 11.01 -3.47 -26.95
N PHE A 344 9.98 -2.65 -27.17
CA PHE A 344 10.12 -1.27 -27.62
C PHE A 344 9.81 -0.32 -26.47
N ARG A 345 10.76 0.53 -26.08
CA ARG A 345 10.59 1.50 -24.99
C ARG A 345 9.79 2.74 -25.40
N ASP A 346 10.00 3.18 -26.64
CA ASP A 346 9.34 4.33 -27.25
C ASP A 346 8.45 3.83 -28.40
N TYR A 347 7.31 3.25 -28.04
CA TYR A 347 6.33 2.73 -28.98
C TYR A 347 5.07 3.60 -28.96
N GLU A 348 4.53 3.84 -30.13
CA GLU A 348 3.27 4.56 -30.33
C GLU A 348 2.43 3.79 -31.34
N MET A 349 1.15 3.63 -31.03
CA MET A 349 0.19 2.97 -31.91
C MET A 349 -1.12 3.74 -31.95
N THR A 350 -1.61 3.96 -33.17
CA THR A 350 -2.88 4.61 -33.46
C THR A 350 -3.86 3.58 -33.96
N TYR A 351 -5.07 3.56 -33.38
CA TYR A 351 -6.21 2.77 -33.82
C TYR A 351 -7.26 3.68 -34.45
N ASN A 352 -7.83 3.26 -35.58
CA ASN A 352 -8.92 3.97 -36.24
C ASN A 352 -10.25 3.33 -35.90
N ARG A 353 -11.27 4.15 -35.66
CA ARG A 353 -12.67 3.70 -35.55
C ARG A 353 -13.03 2.89 -36.81
N PRO A 354 -13.72 1.75 -36.67
CA PRO A 354 -14.10 0.95 -37.83
C PRO A 354 -15.08 1.73 -38.72
N GLU A 355 -14.82 1.76 -40.03
CA GLU A 355 -15.72 2.41 -41.00
C GLU A 355 -17.05 1.68 -41.13
N THR A 356 -17.05 0.37 -40.89
CA THR A 356 -18.21 -0.52 -40.97
C THR A 356 -18.14 -1.61 -39.92
N GLU A 357 -19.31 -2.08 -39.50
CA GLU A 357 -19.52 -3.24 -38.62
C GLU A 357 -20.16 -4.42 -39.39
N GLU A 358 -20.19 -4.34 -40.73
CA GLU A 358 -20.70 -5.40 -41.59
C GLU A 358 -19.80 -6.63 -41.55
N HIS A 359 -20.42 -7.82 -41.43
CA HIS A 359 -19.68 -9.08 -41.40
C HIS A 359 -19.10 -9.41 -42.78
N ASP A 360 -17.91 -10.00 -42.77
CA ASP A 360 -17.34 -10.63 -43.95
C ASP A 360 -18.19 -11.84 -44.39
N ALA A 361 -18.01 -12.28 -45.64
CA ALA A 361 -18.52 -13.57 -46.07
C ALA A 361 -17.93 -14.70 -45.20
N GLU A 362 -18.71 -15.77 -44.93
CA GLU A 362 -18.30 -16.84 -44.02
C GLU A 362 -16.89 -17.37 -44.33
N LEU A 363 -16.00 -17.25 -43.34
CA LEU A 363 -14.62 -17.72 -43.40
C LEU A 363 -14.54 -19.22 -43.07
N SER A 364 -13.52 -19.90 -43.61
CA SER A 364 -13.33 -21.35 -43.45
C SER A 364 -11.99 -21.70 -42.80
N GLY A 365 -11.87 -22.93 -42.29
CA GLY A 365 -10.65 -23.41 -41.64
C GLY A 365 -10.38 -22.72 -40.30
N GLU A 366 -9.11 -22.45 -39.99
CA GLU A 366 -8.66 -21.85 -38.73
C GLU A 366 -9.26 -20.46 -38.48
N GLN A 367 -9.77 -19.78 -39.50
CA GLN A 367 -10.38 -18.44 -39.44
C GLN A 367 -11.87 -18.46 -39.12
N MET A 368 -12.49 -19.63 -38.90
CA MET A 368 -13.93 -19.75 -38.63
C MET A 368 -14.39 -19.09 -37.31
N HIS A 369 -13.46 -18.53 -36.52
CA HIS A 369 -13.74 -17.77 -35.32
C HIS A 369 -13.91 -16.26 -35.59
N ILE A 370 -13.61 -15.78 -36.80
CA ILE A 370 -13.60 -14.37 -37.19
C ILE A 370 -14.91 -14.01 -37.92
N THR A 371 -15.47 -12.83 -37.62
CA THR A 371 -16.61 -12.22 -38.33
C THR A 371 -16.21 -11.03 -39.20
N ILE A 372 -15.19 -10.26 -38.79
CA ILE A 372 -14.62 -9.16 -39.57
C ILE A 372 -13.10 -9.27 -39.48
N LYS A 373 -12.44 -9.59 -40.58
CA LYS A 373 -10.99 -9.83 -40.63
C LYS A 373 -10.19 -8.53 -40.57
N GLU A 374 -10.68 -7.48 -41.23
CA GLU A 374 -10.02 -6.18 -41.30
C GLU A 374 -10.86 -5.14 -40.54
N TYR A 375 -10.90 -5.26 -39.21
CA TYR A 375 -11.87 -4.53 -38.39
C TYR A 375 -11.35 -3.18 -37.87
N ILE A 376 -10.38 -3.19 -36.96
CA ILE A 376 -9.79 -1.96 -36.43
C ILE A 376 -8.44 -1.76 -37.11
N GLN A 377 -8.37 -0.81 -38.03
CA GLN A 377 -7.09 -0.45 -38.65
C GLN A 377 -6.16 0.16 -37.60
N TRP A 378 -4.89 -0.22 -37.63
CA TRP A 378 -3.87 0.37 -36.78
C TRP A 378 -2.59 0.68 -37.55
N SER A 379 -1.84 1.66 -37.06
CA SER A 379 -0.48 1.99 -37.52
C SER A 379 0.41 2.36 -36.34
N ASN A 380 1.72 2.19 -36.46
CA ASN A 380 2.66 2.46 -35.38
C ASN A 380 3.88 3.29 -35.82
N ASN A 381 4.61 3.81 -34.83
CA ASN A 381 5.83 4.58 -35.04
C ASN A 381 7.04 3.76 -35.52
N GLN A 382 6.88 2.44 -35.69
CA GLN A 382 7.87 1.55 -36.32
C GLN A 382 7.63 1.39 -37.83
N GLY A 383 6.65 2.11 -38.39
CA GLY A 383 6.30 2.05 -39.80
C GLY A 383 5.53 0.80 -40.21
N LYS A 384 4.97 0.05 -39.25
CA LYS A 384 4.06 -1.07 -39.51
C LYS A 384 2.61 -0.59 -39.40
N GLU A 385 1.74 -1.25 -40.15
CA GLU A 385 0.30 -1.06 -40.13
C GLU A 385 -0.40 -2.42 -40.30
N GLY A 386 -1.66 -2.49 -39.92
CA GLY A 386 -2.46 -3.70 -40.04
C GLY A 386 -3.87 -3.51 -39.52
N TYR A 387 -4.53 -4.63 -39.20
CA TYR A 387 -5.88 -4.64 -38.66
C TYR A 387 -5.96 -5.55 -37.43
N LYS A 388 -6.82 -5.18 -36.48
CA LYS A 388 -7.38 -6.11 -35.48
C LYS A 388 -8.57 -6.85 -36.09
N VAL A 389 -8.85 -8.04 -35.59
CA VAL A 389 -9.96 -8.88 -36.06
C VAL A 389 -11.15 -8.76 -35.11
N LYS A 390 -12.37 -8.90 -35.63
CA LYS A 390 -13.59 -9.13 -34.83
C LYS A 390 -13.88 -10.62 -34.79
N ASN A 391 -14.06 -11.17 -33.60
CA ASN A 391 -14.44 -12.57 -33.44
C ASN A 391 -15.97 -12.75 -33.40
N LYS A 392 -16.43 -13.99 -33.61
CA LYS A 392 -17.86 -14.35 -33.61
C LYS A 392 -18.48 -14.48 -32.22
N PHE A 393 -17.68 -14.42 -31.17
CA PHE A 393 -18.12 -14.61 -29.78
C PHE A 393 -18.57 -13.29 -29.16
N HIS A 394 -18.07 -12.15 -29.67
CA HIS A 394 -18.33 -10.81 -29.17
C HIS A 394 -18.85 -9.89 -30.29
N ASN A 395 -20.12 -9.49 -30.18
CA ASN A 395 -20.82 -8.77 -31.26
C ASN A 395 -20.81 -7.24 -31.10
N GLN A 396 -20.60 -6.72 -29.88
CA GLN A 396 -20.53 -5.29 -29.64
C GLN A 396 -19.35 -4.65 -30.40
N THR A 397 -19.37 -3.34 -30.58
CA THR A 397 -18.22 -2.65 -31.18
C THR A 397 -17.01 -2.77 -30.26
N TYR A 398 -15.81 -3.03 -30.81
CA TYR A 398 -14.59 -3.15 -30.01
C TYR A 398 -13.98 -1.78 -29.73
N TYR A 399 -14.34 -0.75 -30.51
CA TYR A 399 -13.89 0.61 -30.27
C TYR A 399 -14.66 1.21 -29.07
N PRO A 400 -14.01 1.94 -28.14
CA PRO A 400 -14.70 2.57 -27.01
C PRO A 400 -15.86 3.48 -27.48
N ALA A 401 -17.09 3.14 -27.11
CA ALA A 401 -18.29 3.74 -27.71
C ALA A 401 -18.56 5.18 -27.22
N TRP A 402 -17.98 5.58 -26.08
CA TRP A 402 -18.11 6.93 -25.51
C TRP A 402 -17.07 7.92 -26.04
N VAL A 403 -16.04 7.44 -26.76
CA VAL A 403 -14.99 8.28 -27.34
C VAL A 403 -15.51 8.91 -28.63
N PRO A 404 -15.51 10.24 -28.78
CA PRO A 404 -15.95 10.90 -30.01
C PRO A 404 -14.90 10.89 -31.12
N GLU A 405 -13.60 10.82 -30.78
CA GLU A 405 -12.52 10.83 -31.76
C GLU A 405 -12.50 9.55 -32.62
N ASP A 406 -12.27 9.70 -33.91
CA ASP A 406 -12.12 8.57 -34.85
C ASP A 406 -10.76 7.89 -34.76
N GLN A 407 -9.82 8.46 -34.00
CA GLN A 407 -8.49 7.91 -33.78
C GLN A 407 -8.11 7.93 -32.30
N LEU A 408 -7.59 6.81 -31.81
CA LEU A 408 -7.02 6.68 -30.48
C LEU A 408 -5.53 6.35 -30.60
N THR A 409 -4.67 7.18 -30.01
CA THR A 409 -3.22 6.98 -30.04
C THR A 409 -2.68 6.77 -28.63
N TYR A 410 -1.96 5.67 -28.45
CA TYR A 410 -1.33 5.30 -27.19
C TYR A 410 0.20 5.34 -27.33
N LYS A 411 0.88 5.66 -26.24
CA LYS A 411 2.34 5.69 -26.15
C LYS A 411 2.80 4.94 -24.92
N GLY A 412 3.92 4.25 -25.03
CA GLY A 412 4.53 3.55 -23.91
C GLY A 412 5.45 2.44 -24.35
N VAL A 413 5.63 1.47 -23.47
CA VAL A 413 6.45 0.29 -23.72
C VAL A 413 5.60 -0.80 -24.36
N ARG A 414 6.11 -1.44 -25.42
CA ARG A 414 5.54 -2.66 -25.99
C ARG A 414 6.45 -3.82 -25.65
N LEU A 415 5.97 -4.75 -24.84
CA LEU A 415 6.68 -5.97 -24.45
C LEU A 415 6.74 -6.96 -25.62
N ALA A 416 7.65 -7.91 -25.49
CA ALA A 416 7.72 -9.08 -26.36
C ALA A 416 6.43 -9.91 -26.31
N GLN A 417 6.08 -10.53 -27.43
CA GLN A 417 4.92 -11.41 -27.54
C GLN A 417 5.14 -12.71 -26.76
N ASN A 418 4.30 -12.95 -25.75
CA ASN A 418 4.45 -14.04 -24.79
C ASN A 418 3.48 -15.22 -25.00
N ALA A 419 2.54 -15.12 -25.94
CA ALA A 419 1.63 -16.21 -26.26
C ALA A 419 2.22 -17.13 -27.33
N ILE A 420 2.19 -18.44 -27.09
CA ILE A 420 2.64 -19.46 -28.02
C ILE A 420 1.47 -20.40 -28.32
N ASP A 421 1.25 -20.69 -29.59
CA ASP A 421 0.32 -21.76 -29.99
C ASP A 421 0.99 -23.12 -29.81
N GLU A 422 0.69 -23.76 -28.69
CA GLU A 422 1.24 -25.06 -28.33
C GLU A 422 0.58 -26.21 -29.11
N SER A 423 -0.43 -25.94 -29.94
CA SER A 423 -1.03 -26.92 -30.85
C SER A 423 -0.37 -26.96 -32.24
N GLY A 424 0.27 -25.86 -32.67
CA GLY A 424 0.75 -25.66 -34.04
C GLY A 424 -0.36 -25.55 -35.10
N GLN A 425 -1.61 -25.34 -34.70
CA GLN A 425 -2.82 -25.26 -35.55
C GLN A 425 -3.73 -24.06 -35.20
N GLY A 426 -3.23 -23.11 -34.41
CA GLY A 426 -3.96 -21.94 -33.92
C GLY A 426 -5.09 -22.26 -32.92
N SER A 427 -5.06 -23.44 -32.29
CA SER A 427 -6.18 -23.93 -31.48
C SER A 427 -5.94 -23.89 -29.96
N TYR A 428 -4.69 -23.81 -29.51
CA TYR A 428 -4.36 -23.82 -28.09
C TYR A 428 -3.16 -22.92 -27.78
N TYR A 429 -3.46 -21.71 -27.31
CA TYR A 429 -2.45 -20.74 -26.91
C TYR A 429 -2.16 -20.85 -25.42
N VAL A 430 -0.87 -20.78 -25.07
CA VAL A 430 -0.39 -20.59 -23.71
C VAL A 430 0.33 -19.26 -23.66
N LEU A 431 -0.16 -18.34 -22.83
CA LEU A 431 0.45 -17.05 -22.57
C LEU A 431 1.42 -17.22 -21.39
N TYR A 432 2.71 -17.16 -21.66
CA TYR A 432 3.73 -17.37 -20.65
C TYR A 432 3.99 -16.13 -19.81
N ALA A 433 4.27 -16.33 -18.53
CA ALA A 433 4.46 -15.20 -17.64
C ALA A 433 5.85 -14.60 -17.75
N PHE A 434 5.90 -13.29 -17.57
CA PHE A 434 7.13 -12.57 -17.26
C PHE A 434 7.50 -12.85 -15.80
N GLN A 435 8.77 -12.74 -15.41
CA GLN A 435 9.18 -13.11 -14.05
C GLN A 435 8.60 -12.21 -12.94
N TYR A 436 8.51 -10.89 -13.13
CA TYR A 436 7.98 -9.94 -12.14
C TYR A 436 7.69 -8.54 -12.70
N GLY A 437 7.01 -7.71 -11.92
CA GLY A 437 6.85 -6.26 -12.17
C GLY A 437 5.66 -5.89 -13.05
N TYR A 438 4.72 -6.82 -13.26
CA TYR A 438 3.56 -6.62 -14.13
C TYR A 438 2.26 -7.00 -13.42
N ALA A 439 1.19 -6.26 -13.71
CA ALA A 439 -0.17 -6.63 -13.34
C ALA A 439 -0.66 -7.79 -14.22
N ASP A 440 -1.66 -8.53 -13.76
CA ASP A 440 -2.32 -9.62 -14.53
C ASP A 440 -1.38 -10.63 -15.20
N ASN A 441 -0.23 -10.84 -14.55
CA ASN A 441 0.83 -11.68 -15.08
C ASN A 441 0.89 -13.02 -14.33
N PHE A 442 0.70 -13.02 -13.01
CA PHE A 442 0.58 -14.21 -12.16
C PHE A 442 -0.75 -14.19 -11.40
N PRO A 443 -1.25 -15.35 -10.92
CA PRO A 443 -2.44 -15.41 -10.09
C PRO A 443 -2.29 -14.47 -8.91
N ASN A 444 -3.40 -13.84 -8.55
CA ASN A 444 -3.44 -13.09 -7.31
C ASN A 444 -3.04 -14.04 -6.16
N ARG A 445 -2.37 -13.69 -5.08
CA ARG A 445 -1.79 -14.62 -4.07
C ARG A 445 -0.51 -15.32 -4.48
N HIS A 446 -0.08 -15.30 -5.73
CA HIS A 446 1.30 -15.69 -6.06
C HIS A 446 2.26 -14.55 -5.70
N ASP A 447 3.42 -14.86 -5.12
CA ASP A 447 4.38 -13.84 -4.67
C ASP A 447 4.86 -12.91 -5.81
N ASN A 448 5.00 -13.45 -7.02
CA ASN A 448 5.38 -12.66 -8.21
C ASN A 448 4.30 -11.71 -8.72
N ALA A 449 3.07 -11.75 -8.17
CA ALA A 449 2.07 -10.71 -8.37
C ALA A 449 2.27 -9.49 -7.44
N GLY A 450 3.19 -9.59 -6.46
CA GLY A 450 3.58 -8.48 -5.61
C GLY A 450 4.59 -7.55 -6.31
N ILE A 451 4.39 -6.26 -6.12
CA ILE A 451 5.18 -5.17 -6.71
C ILE A 451 5.98 -4.46 -5.62
N ASP A 452 7.27 -4.29 -5.85
CA ASP A 452 8.16 -3.49 -5.01
C ASP A 452 8.35 -2.10 -5.65
N ILE A 453 8.12 -1.05 -4.86
CA ILE A 453 8.30 0.34 -5.31
C ILE A 453 9.78 0.65 -5.59
N ASP A 454 10.74 -0.06 -4.99
CA ASP A 454 12.17 0.04 -5.31
C ASP A 454 12.54 -0.43 -6.72
N TRP A 455 11.61 -1.02 -7.47
CA TRP A 455 11.77 -1.28 -8.89
C TRP A 455 11.49 -0.05 -9.77
N ALA A 456 11.11 1.09 -9.17
CA ALA A 456 10.84 2.32 -9.92
C ALA A 456 12.06 2.84 -10.70
N ILE A 457 11.84 3.22 -11.95
CA ILE A 457 12.79 3.89 -12.83
C ILE A 457 12.21 5.17 -13.42
N ASP A 458 13.08 6.14 -13.69
CA ASP A 458 12.74 7.33 -14.48
C ASP A 458 12.58 7.01 -15.98
N LYS A 459 12.20 8.02 -16.76
CA LYS A 459 12.03 7.89 -18.21
C LYS A 459 13.33 7.56 -18.96
N GLU A 460 14.49 7.88 -18.37
CA GLU A 460 15.81 7.51 -18.88
C GLU A 460 16.22 6.07 -18.50
N GLY A 461 15.46 5.41 -17.62
CA GLY A 461 15.73 4.07 -17.13
C GLY A 461 16.65 3.98 -15.92
N ASN A 462 16.94 5.11 -15.26
CA ASN A 462 17.71 5.12 -14.03
C ASN A 462 16.80 4.76 -12.86
N LYS A 463 17.33 3.99 -11.89
CA LYS A 463 16.62 3.70 -10.64
C LYS A 463 16.29 4.98 -9.89
N VAL A 464 15.08 5.07 -9.35
CA VAL A 464 14.63 6.17 -8.48
C VAL A 464 14.23 5.62 -7.13
N ASP A 465 14.72 6.25 -6.06
CA ASP A 465 14.27 5.97 -4.71
C ASP A 465 13.03 6.81 -4.40
N LEU A 466 11.86 6.17 -4.33
CA LEU A 466 10.61 6.84 -3.95
C LEU A 466 10.31 6.63 -2.46
N PRO A 467 9.77 7.63 -1.74
CA PRO A 467 9.32 7.43 -0.35
C PRO A 467 8.11 6.49 -0.27
N GLY A 468 7.29 6.48 -1.30
CA GLY A 468 6.05 5.73 -1.42
C GLY A 468 5.29 6.15 -2.68
N ILE A 469 4.05 5.71 -2.83
CA ILE A 469 3.20 6.02 -3.99
C ILE A 469 1.76 6.32 -3.55
N ASP A 470 1.07 7.19 -4.27
CA ASP A 470 -0.35 7.52 -4.06
C ASP A 470 -1.19 7.09 -5.28
N PHE A 471 -0.59 7.14 -6.47
CA PHE A 471 -1.24 6.88 -7.75
C PHE A 471 -0.54 5.75 -8.50
N VAL A 472 -1.37 4.99 -9.23
CA VAL A 472 -0.95 3.89 -10.10
C VAL A 472 -1.66 4.01 -11.42
N LYS A 473 -0.93 3.87 -12.52
CA LYS A 473 -1.47 3.68 -13.86
C LYS A 473 -1.02 2.33 -14.39
N VAL A 474 -1.96 1.55 -14.89
CA VAL A 474 -1.69 0.27 -15.56
C VAL A 474 -2.11 0.37 -17.00
N TYR A 475 -1.28 -0.09 -17.92
CA TYR A 475 -1.65 -0.22 -19.33
C TYR A 475 -1.23 -1.57 -19.91
N ASN A 476 -2.00 -2.09 -20.87
CA ASN A 476 -1.67 -3.36 -21.52
C ASN A 476 -0.33 -3.25 -22.25
N GLY A 477 0.61 -4.13 -21.88
CA GLY A 477 1.97 -4.14 -22.39
C GLY A 477 2.21 -4.94 -23.66
N VAL A 478 1.30 -5.84 -24.06
CA VAL A 478 1.54 -6.77 -25.17
C VAL A 478 0.60 -6.50 -26.34
N ASP A 479 1.18 -6.37 -27.53
CA ASP A 479 0.44 -6.34 -28.79
C ASP A 479 0.51 -7.71 -29.48
N GLN A 480 -0.51 -8.54 -29.28
CA GLN A 480 -0.60 -9.88 -29.87
C GLN A 480 -2.05 -10.33 -30.05
N GLU A 481 -2.34 -10.99 -31.19
CA GLU A 481 -3.59 -11.71 -31.43
C GLU A 481 -3.35 -13.23 -31.22
N ASN A 482 -4.19 -13.86 -30.40
CA ASN A 482 -4.03 -15.23 -29.92
C ASN A 482 -5.10 -16.17 -30.51
N GLY A 483 -5.37 -16.00 -31.80
CA GLY A 483 -6.35 -16.78 -32.54
C GLY A 483 -7.76 -16.63 -31.96
N HIS A 484 -8.41 -17.75 -31.63
CA HIS A 484 -9.78 -17.75 -31.11
C HIS A 484 -9.93 -17.10 -29.73
N LEU A 485 -8.83 -16.94 -28.98
CA LEU A 485 -8.83 -16.21 -27.71
C LEU A 485 -8.96 -14.70 -27.91
N GLY A 486 -8.69 -14.18 -29.12
CA GLY A 486 -8.64 -12.74 -29.38
C GLY A 486 -7.32 -12.11 -28.96
N GLU A 487 -7.36 -10.82 -28.69
CA GLU A 487 -6.20 -10.03 -28.30
C GLU A 487 -5.66 -10.44 -26.92
N ASN A 488 -4.35 -10.29 -26.70
CA ASN A 488 -3.79 -10.25 -25.35
C ASN A 488 -4.34 -8.98 -24.66
N SER A 489 -5.09 -9.14 -23.58
CA SER A 489 -5.78 -8.05 -22.89
C SER A 489 -5.52 -8.12 -21.40
N THR A 490 -4.82 -7.13 -20.85
CA THR A 490 -4.69 -7.00 -19.40
C THR A 490 -6.08 -6.76 -18.79
N GLU A 491 -6.42 -7.55 -17.79
CA GLU A 491 -7.65 -7.44 -17.02
C GLU A 491 -7.34 -7.02 -15.57
N ILE A 492 -8.14 -6.10 -15.03
CA ILE A 492 -7.96 -5.59 -13.66
C ILE A 492 -9.21 -5.82 -12.85
N THR A 493 -9.05 -6.32 -11.62
CA THR A 493 -10.17 -6.56 -10.70
C THR A 493 -10.06 -5.79 -9.39
N GLY A 494 -8.92 -5.16 -9.10
CA GLY A 494 -8.68 -4.43 -7.86
C GLY A 494 -7.20 -4.15 -7.59
N GLY A 495 -6.89 -3.73 -6.38
CA GLY A 495 -5.51 -3.47 -5.93
C GLY A 495 -5.41 -3.45 -4.42
N GLU A 496 -4.26 -3.89 -3.89
CA GLU A 496 -4.05 -4.07 -2.45
C GLU A 496 -2.71 -3.45 -2.01
N ASN A 497 -2.73 -2.66 -0.94
CA ASN A 497 -1.57 -2.34 -0.11
C ASN A 497 -1.27 -3.56 0.77
N LEU A 498 -0.14 -4.22 0.51
CA LEU A 498 0.23 -5.46 1.19
C LEU A 498 0.52 -5.24 2.68
N HIS A 499 1.05 -4.06 3.03
CA HIS A 499 1.44 -3.75 4.41
C HIS A 499 0.25 -3.64 5.34
N LEU A 500 -0.84 -3.01 4.88
CA LEU A 500 -2.09 -2.90 5.66
C LEU A 500 -2.86 -4.23 5.75
N LEU A 501 -2.58 -5.18 4.84
CA LEU A 501 -3.07 -6.56 4.92
C LEU A 501 -2.14 -7.49 5.71
N GLU A 502 -1.05 -6.98 6.27
CA GLU A 502 -0.02 -7.76 6.98
C GLU A 502 0.61 -8.87 6.11
N ILE A 503 0.60 -8.69 4.79
CA ILE A 503 1.22 -9.62 3.83
C ILE A 503 2.68 -9.20 3.62
N ASN A 504 3.61 -10.08 3.96
CA ASN A 504 5.04 -9.82 3.83
C ASN A 504 5.66 -10.71 2.76
N ILE A 505 6.02 -10.10 1.63
CA ILE A 505 6.70 -10.78 0.53
C ILE A 505 8.04 -10.09 0.33
N ALA A 506 9.13 -10.86 0.40
CA ALA A 506 10.48 -10.32 0.14
C ALA A 506 10.59 -9.84 -1.31
N THR A 507 11.39 -8.80 -1.55
CA THR A 507 11.73 -8.37 -2.90
C THR A 507 12.56 -9.43 -3.64
N ILE A 508 12.63 -9.30 -4.96
CA ILE A 508 13.53 -10.07 -5.80
C ILE A 508 14.89 -9.39 -5.79
N ILE A 509 15.91 -10.13 -5.37
CA ILE A 509 17.31 -9.70 -5.49
C ILE A 509 17.79 -10.15 -6.87
N GLU A 510 17.94 -9.22 -7.81
CA GLU A 510 18.63 -9.49 -9.08
C GLU A 510 20.03 -10.03 -8.76
N LYS A 511 20.38 -11.19 -9.30
CA LYS A 511 21.68 -11.85 -9.09
C LYS A 511 22.75 -11.34 -10.02
#